data_AF-A0A9N8KU09-F1
#
_entry.id   AF-A0A9N8KU09-F1
#
_cell.length_a   1.000
_cell.length_b   1.000
_cell.length_c   1.000
_cell.angle_alpha   90.00
_cell.angle_beta   90.00
_cell.angle_gamma   90.00
#
_symmetry.space_group_name_H-M   'P 1'
#
loop_
_entity.id
_entity.type
_entity.pdbx_description
1 polymer ?
#
loop_
_entity_poly.entity_id
_entity_poly.type
_entity_poly.pdbx_seq_one_letter_code
_entity_poly.pdbx_strand_id
1 'polypeptide(L)'
;MYKYFQVCFLCYICFLAFILNDFGNANEPSHRHKRYLSFRNVSHFFLRFNFKANMVPWNQIFAQALGFRINWDDPPDNFHPYKNHFIHRRTIYNNIETVLDKNGVNGFHCVRRAICEMETIPDPRKIYHKLLKMVFRQQSEATGKWHNKTSEDCEQSTSLCPFSPLQVSLFTDI
;
A
#
# COMPACT_ATOMS: atom_id res chain seq x y z
N MET A 1 9.50 -53.81 42.60
CA MET A 1 8.51 -53.03 41.82
C MET A 1 8.51 -51.53 42.13
N TYR A 2 8.56 -51.11 43.40
CA TYR A 2 8.52 -49.67 43.77
C TYR A 2 9.67 -48.80 43.21
N LYS A 3 10.91 -49.30 43.17
CA LYS A 3 12.07 -48.54 42.65
C LYS A 3 11.98 -48.24 41.14
N TYR A 4 11.42 -49.16 40.35
CA TYR A 4 11.21 -48.94 38.91
C TYR A 4 10.13 -47.89 38.66
N PHE A 5 9.05 -47.91 39.44
CA PHE A 5 7.99 -46.91 39.35
C PHE A 5 8.50 -45.49 39.68
N GLN A 6 9.35 -45.37 40.70
CA GLN A 6 9.96 -44.09 41.09
C GLN A 6 10.90 -43.53 40.01
N VAL A 7 11.66 -44.39 39.34
CA VAL A 7 12.53 -43.98 38.22
C VAL A 7 11.68 -43.56 37.01
N CYS A 8 10.64 -44.32 36.65
CA CYS A 8 9.74 -43.95 35.57
C CYS A 8 9.02 -42.61 35.83
N PHE A 9 8.61 -42.36 37.08
CA PHE A 9 7.97 -41.10 37.47
C PHE A 9 8.93 -39.91 37.38
N LEU A 10 10.19 -40.08 37.81
CA LEU A 10 11.23 -39.06 37.66
C LEU A 10 11.53 -38.78 36.18
N CYS A 11 11.63 -39.81 35.34
CA CYS A 11 11.81 -39.64 33.90
C CYS A 11 10.64 -38.88 33.26
N TYR A 12 9.40 -39.16 33.67
CA TYR A 12 8.22 -38.47 33.18
C TYR A 12 8.20 -36.98 33.58
N ILE A 13 8.55 -36.66 34.84
CA ILE A 13 8.67 -35.27 35.29
C ILE A 13 9.77 -34.52 34.53
N CYS A 14 10.93 -35.15 34.32
CA CYS A 14 12.02 -34.54 33.55
C CYS A 14 11.58 -34.27 32.10
N PHE A 15 10.83 -35.19 31.50
CA PHE A 15 10.31 -35.04 30.14
C PHE A 15 9.29 -33.89 30.04
N LEU A 16 8.37 -33.78 31.01
CA LEU A 16 7.42 -32.67 31.08
C LEU A 16 8.11 -31.32 31.28
N ALA A 17 9.14 -31.26 32.14
CA ALA A 17 9.91 -30.04 32.35
C ALA A 17 10.67 -29.60 31.08
N PHE A 18 11.19 -30.56 30.31
CA PHE A 18 11.87 -30.29 29.04
C PHE A 18 10.90 -29.70 28.00
N ILE A 19 9.71 -30.30 27.85
CA ILE A 19 8.67 -29.79 26.94
C ILE A 19 8.25 -28.37 27.33
N LEU A 20 8.04 -28.08 28.62
CA LEU A 20 7.64 -26.75 29.07
C LEU A 20 8.70 -25.66 28.78
N ASN A 21 9.98 -25.99 28.89
CA ASN A 21 11.06 -25.06 28.58
C ASN A 21 11.19 -24.78 27.06
N ASP A 22 11.06 -25.81 26.22
CA ASP A 22 11.12 -25.62 24.76
C ASP A 22 9.93 -24.79 24.24
N PHE A 23 8.73 -25.00 24.78
CA PHE A 23 7.57 -24.17 24.45
C PHE A 23 7.69 -22.73 24.98
N GLY A 24 8.38 -22.52 26.10
CA GLY A 24 8.64 -21.18 26.64
C GLY A 24 9.57 -20.36 25.74
N ASN A 25 10.61 -21.00 25.20
CA ASN A 25 11.63 -20.34 24.38
C ASN A 25 11.18 -20.08 22.92
N ALA A 26 10.18 -20.82 22.43
CA ALA A 26 9.61 -20.61 21.09
C ALA A 26 8.72 -19.35 20.97
N ASN A 27 8.39 -18.71 22.09
CA ASN A 27 7.53 -17.52 22.14
C ASN A 27 8.32 -16.21 22.04
N GLU A 28 9.65 -16.24 21.96
CA GLU A 28 10.40 -15.02 21.65
C GLU A 28 10.23 -14.68 20.16
N PRO A 29 9.58 -13.55 19.83
CA PRO A 29 9.47 -13.14 18.44
C PRO A 29 10.87 -12.91 17.89
N SER A 30 11.24 -13.64 16.84
CA SER A 30 12.49 -13.41 16.12
C SER A 30 12.54 -11.94 15.68
N HIS A 31 13.32 -11.13 16.41
CA HIS A 31 13.55 -9.74 16.08
C HIS A 31 14.43 -9.68 14.82
N ARG A 32 13.79 -9.79 13.65
CA ARG A 32 14.47 -9.59 12.37
C ARG A 32 15.12 -8.22 12.38
N HIS A 33 16.45 -8.20 12.34
CA HIS A 33 17.21 -6.96 12.29
C HIS A 33 16.89 -6.23 10.97
N LYS A 34 16.21 -5.09 11.07
CA LYS A 34 15.87 -4.28 9.90
C LYS A 34 17.10 -3.45 9.53
N ARG A 35 17.60 -3.64 8.31
CA ARG A 35 18.66 -2.79 7.71
C ARG A 35 17.99 -1.70 6.90
N TYR A 36 18.51 -0.48 6.99
CA TYR A 36 17.98 0.66 6.27
C TYR A 36 19.07 1.27 5.39
N LEU A 37 18.70 1.66 4.17
CA LEU A 37 19.55 2.42 3.27
C LEU A 37 19.57 3.87 3.74
N SER A 38 20.73 4.43 4.08
CA SER A 38 20.87 5.86 4.40
C SER A 38 21.62 6.56 3.29
N PHE A 39 21.15 7.73 2.89
CA PHE A 39 21.79 8.57 1.90
C PHE A 39 22.55 9.70 2.61
N ARG A 40 23.73 10.05 2.10
CA ARG A 40 24.53 11.17 2.62
C ARG A 40 23.96 12.49 2.08
N ASN A 41 24.15 13.59 2.80
CA ASN A 41 23.77 14.96 2.38
C ASN A 41 24.53 15.49 1.14
N VAL A 42 25.24 14.62 0.42
CA VAL A 42 25.93 14.95 -0.85
C VAL A 42 25.23 14.28 -2.03
N SER A 43 24.14 13.55 -1.78
CA SER A 43 23.39 12.84 -2.82
C SER A 43 22.26 13.71 -3.35
N HIS A 44 22.27 13.95 -4.66
CA HIS A 44 21.22 14.70 -5.36
C HIS A 44 20.17 13.74 -5.92
N PHE A 45 18.90 14.02 -5.66
CA PHE A 45 17.78 13.22 -6.16
C PHE A 45 17.06 13.98 -7.26
N PHE A 46 16.68 13.27 -8.32
CA PHE A 46 15.77 13.81 -9.32
C PHE A 46 14.72 12.80 -9.71
N LEU A 47 13.51 13.30 -9.96
CA LEU A 47 12.38 12.53 -10.47
C LEU A 47 11.94 13.16 -11.77
N ARG A 48 11.81 12.35 -12.82
CA ARG A 48 11.38 12.81 -14.14
C ARG A 48 10.14 12.02 -14.56
N PHE A 49 9.04 12.72 -14.79
CA PHE A 49 7.85 12.18 -15.43
C PHE A 49 7.80 12.69 -16.85
N ASN A 50 7.63 11.78 -17.81
CA ASN A 50 7.42 12.16 -19.21
C ASN A 50 6.09 11.56 -19.67
N PHE A 51 5.23 12.40 -20.21
CA PHE A 51 3.96 12.05 -20.80
C PHE A 51 4.06 12.30 -22.30
N LYS A 52 3.52 11.37 -23.09
CA LYS A 52 3.35 11.53 -24.53
C LYS A 52 1.87 11.33 -24.84
N ALA A 53 1.24 12.35 -25.40
CA ALA A 53 -0.13 12.29 -25.89
C ALA A 53 -0.12 12.45 -27.41
N ASN A 54 -0.64 11.46 -28.14
CA ASN A 54 -0.82 11.61 -29.59
C ASN A 54 -1.99 12.57 -29.84
N MET A 55 -1.80 13.58 -30.69
CA MET A 55 -2.83 14.57 -30.99
C MET A 55 -3.96 13.99 -31.85
N VAL A 56 -3.64 12.92 -32.59
CA VAL A 56 -4.53 12.31 -33.58
C VAL A 56 -4.55 10.78 -33.37
N PRO A 57 -5.72 10.12 -33.36
CA PRO A 57 -5.81 8.70 -33.01
C PRO A 57 -5.31 7.74 -34.10
N TRP A 58 -5.23 8.16 -35.36
CA TRP A 58 -4.85 7.29 -36.49
C TRP A 58 -3.36 7.33 -36.86
N ASN A 59 -2.56 8.24 -36.29
CA ASN A 59 -1.12 8.28 -36.54
C ASN A 59 -0.33 8.74 -35.31
N GLN A 60 0.96 8.40 -35.26
CA GLN A 60 1.87 8.79 -34.17
C GLN A 60 2.76 10.00 -34.55
N ILE A 61 2.48 10.62 -35.70
CA ILE A 61 3.33 11.67 -36.30
C ILE A 61 3.21 12.96 -35.49
N PHE A 62 1.99 13.28 -35.05
CA PHE A 62 1.72 14.46 -34.24
C PHE A 62 1.46 14.05 -32.80
N ALA A 63 2.43 14.33 -31.92
CA ALA A 63 2.32 14.06 -30.50
C ALA A 63 2.82 15.25 -29.68
N GLN A 64 2.10 15.52 -28.60
CA GLN A 64 2.51 16.46 -27.58
C GLN A 64 3.23 15.69 -26.47
N ALA A 65 4.45 16.11 -26.14
CA ALA A 65 5.21 15.58 -25.01
C ALA A 65 5.23 16.60 -23.88
N LEU A 66 4.97 16.14 -22.66
CA LEU A 66 5.06 16.94 -21.44
C LEU A 66 6.06 16.27 -20.50
N GLY A 67 7.08 17.00 -20.06
CA GLY A 67 8.09 16.52 -19.15
C GLY A 67 8.08 17.33 -17.86
N PHE A 68 7.89 16.68 -16.73
CA PHE A 68 8.06 17.28 -15.41
C PHE A 68 9.34 16.74 -14.79
N ARG A 69 10.25 17.63 -14.42
CA ARG A 69 11.48 17.29 -13.70
C ARG A 69 11.47 17.98 -12.35
N ILE A 70 11.58 17.19 -11.30
CA ILE A 70 11.73 17.66 -9.94
C ILE A 70 13.14 17.30 -9.51
N ASN A 71 13.93 18.29 -9.13
CA ASN A 71 15.26 18.10 -8.56
C ASN A 71 15.20 18.49 -7.08
N TRP A 72 15.80 17.67 -6.24
CA TRP A 72 16.03 17.98 -4.84
C TRP A 72 17.53 18.12 -4.62
N ASP A 73 17.96 19.28 -4.15
CA ASP A 73 19.36 19.58 -3.87
C ASP A 73 19.88 18.75 -2.69
N ASP A 74 19.03 18.52 -1.70
CA ASP A 74 19.21 17.58 -0.60
C ASP A 74 18.02 16.63 -0.52
N PRO A 75 18.20 15.36 -0.07
CA PRO A 75 17.06 14.50 0.22
C PRO A 75 16.14 15.23 1.20
N PRO A 76 14.85 15.44 0.88
CA PRO A 76 13.96 16.20 1.76
C PRO A 76 13.96 15.58 3.16
N ASP A 77 13.87 16.37 4.22
CA ASP A 77 13.93 15.87 5.62
C ASP A 77 12.89 14.76 5.91
N ASN A 78 11.82 14.72 5.13
CA ASN A 78 10.79 13.68 5.18
C ASN A 78 11.22 12.33 4.57
N PHE A 79 12.28 12.33 3.77
CA PHE A 79 12.97 11.16 3.21
C PHE A 79 13.99 10.61 4.21
N HIS A 80 13.57 10.45 5.46
CA HIS A 80 14.31 9.71 6.45
C HIS A 80 13.83 8.25 6.41
N PRO A 81 14.65 7.32 5.89
CA PRO A 81 14.33 5.89 5.81
C PRO A 81 14.07 5.27 7.19
N TYR A 82 14.52 5.94 8.26
CA TYR A 82 14.41 5.51 9.64
C TYR A 82 13.14 5.95 10.39
N LYS A 83 12.45 7.03 9.98
CA LYS A 83 11.36 7.62 10.79
C LYS A 83 9.98 7.54 10.15
N ASN A 84 9.86 7.72 8.83
CA ASN A 84 8.57 7.94 8.16
C ASN A 84 8.33 7.12 6.88
N HIS A 85 9.19 6.14 6.55
CA HIS A 85 9.16 5.53 5.21
C HIS A 85 8.12 4.41 5.01
N PHE A 86 7.16 4.25 5.93
CA PHE A 86 5.96 3.50 5.62
C PHE A 86 4.95 4.47 5.02
N ILE A 87 4.93 4.57 3.69
CA ILE A 87 3.78 5.15 3.00
C ILE A 87 2.59 4.25 3.34
N HIS A 88 1.85 4.64 4.36
CA HIS A 88 0.66 3.92 4.76
C HIS A 88 -0.47 4.28 3.81
N ARG A 89 -1.24 3.27 3.37
CA ARG A 89 -2.42 3.51 2.52
C ARG A 89 -3.37 4.53 3.14
N ARG A 90 -3.56 4.52 4.47
CA ARG A 90 -4.36 5.54 5.17
C ARG A 90 -3.90 6.97 4.89
N THR A 91 -2.59 7.20 4.81
CA THR A 91 -2.02 8.51 4.53
C THR A 91 -2.25 8.88 3.08
N ILE A 92 -2.09 7.93 2.15
CA ILE A 92 -2.43 8.15 0.73
C ILE A 92 -3.92 8.53 0.60
N TYR A 93 -4.82 7.76 1.21
CA TYR A 93 -6.26 7.99 1.12
C TYR A 93 -6.65 9.36 1.70
N ASN A 94 -6.12 9.71 2.88
CA ASN A 94 -6.32 11.04 3.48
C ASN A 94 -5.79 12.17 2.60
N ASN A 95 -4.63 12.01 1.98
CA ASN A 95 -4.06 13.02 1.10
C ASN A 95 -4.92 13.19 -0.17
N ILE A 96 -5.39 12.09 -0.76
CA ILE A 96 -6.31 12.13 -1.91
C ILE A 96 -7.61 12.83 -1.52
N GLU A 97 -8.21 12.46 -0.39
CA GLU A 97 -9.42 13.10 0.16
C GLU A 97 -9.19 14.61 0.31
N THR A 98 -8.12 15.02 1.00
CA THR A 98 -7.78 16.43 1.22
C THR A 98 -7.59 17.21 -0.08
N VAL A 99 -6.92 16.62 -1.07
CA VAL A 99 -6.71 17.27 -2.38
C VAL A 99 -8.04 17.44 -3.09
N LEU A 100 -8.88 16.40 -3.09
CA LEU A 100 -10.17 16.42 -3.78
C LEU A 100 -11.16 17.39 -3.11
N ASP A 101 -11.22 17.40 -1.77
CA ASP A 101 -12.02 18.36 -1.00
C ASP A 101 -11.62 19.81 -1.31
N LYS A 102 -10.32 20.08 -1.40
CA LYS A 102 -9.80 21.41 -1.80
C LYS A 102 -10.16 21.81 -3.22
N ASN A 103 -10.47 20.85 -4.08
CA ASN A 103 -10.92 21.08 -5.46
C ASN A 103 -12.46 21.07 -5.59
N GLY A 104 -13.21 21.10 -4.47
CA GLY A 104 -14.65 21.27 -4.48
C GLY A 104 -15.47 20.00 -4.77
N VAL A 105 -14.84 18.83 -4.69
CA VAL A 105 -15.54 17.52 -4.79
C VAL A 105 -15.44 16.76 -3.49
N ASN A 106 -16.37 15.85 -3.21
CA ASN A 106 -16.34 15.07 -1.98
C ASN A 106 -15.24 14.00 -2.04
N GLY A 107 -14.10 14.29 -1.42
CA GLY A 107 -12.90 13.47 -1.45
C GLY A 107 -13.10 12.09 -0.82
N PHE A 108 -13.90 12.01 0.25
CA PHE A 108 -14.25 10.75 0.89
C PHE A 108 -14.96 9.80 -0.07
N HIS A 109 -16.01 10.29 -0.74
CA HIS A 109 -16.75 9.49 -1.72
C HIS A 109 -15.89 9.17 -2.95
N CYS A 110 -14.96 10.03 -3.35
CA CYS A 110 -14.04 9.73 -4.44
C CYS A 110 -13.04 8.61 -4.13
N VAL A 111 -12.46 8.60 -2.92
CA VAL A 111 -11.61 7.49 -2.48
C VAL A 111 -12.43 6.21 -2.39
N ARG A 112 -13.65 6.27 -1.83
CA ARG A 112 -14.54 5.10 -1.74
C ARG A 112 -14.94 4.58 -3.13
N ARG A 113 -15.28 5.45 -4.07
CA ARG A 113 -15.56 5.12 -5.47
C ARG A 113 -14.38 4.38 -6.11
N ALA A 114 -13.15 4.90 -5.94
CA ALA A 114 -11.95 4.24 -6.45
C ALA A 114 -11.78 2.81 -5.93
N ILE A 115 -12.08 2.57 -4.64
CA ILE A 115 -12.03 1.22 -4.06
C ILE A 115 -13.10 0.33 -4.70
N CYS A 116 -14.34 0.80 -4.82
CA CYS A 116 -15.43 0.04 -5.47
C CYS A 116 -15.08 -0.33 -6.92
N GLU A 117 -14.55 0.62 -7.69
CA GLU A 117 -14.12 0.38 -9.08
C GLU A 117 -12.96 -0.62 -9.20
N MET A 118 -12.04 -0.67 -8.23
CA MET A 118 -10.95 -1.65 -8.27
C MET A 118 -11.39 -3.05 -7.86
N GLU A 119 -12.43 -3.17 -7.03
CA GLU A 119 -13.01 -4.45 -6.63
C GLU A 119 -13.78 -5.12 -7.78
N THR A 120 -14.38 -4.35 -8.70
CA THR A 120 -15.07 -4.90 -9.87
C THR A 120 -14.12 -5.48 -10.93
N ILE A 121 -12.81 -5.22 -10.83
CA ILE A 121 -11.79 -5.75 -11.75
C ILE A 121 -11.08 -6.93 -11.07
N PRO A 122 -11.53 -8.18 -11.27
CA PRO A 122 -10.89 -9.35 -10.65
C PRO A 122 -9.46 -9.56 -11.17
N ASP A 123 -9.24 -9.44 -12.48
CA ASP A 123 -7.93 -9.63 -13.11
C ASP A 123 -7.49 -8.38 -13.91
N PRO A 124 -6.66 -7.51 -13.31
CA PRO A 124 -6.14 -6.34 -13.99
C PRO A 124 -5.03 -6.72 -14.99
N ARG A 125 -5.34 -6.68 -16.30
CA ARG A 125 -4.35 -6.94 -17.36
C ARG A 125 -3.32 -5.81 -17.54
N LYS A 126 -3.81 -4.57 -17.46
CA LYS A 126 -3.03 -3.35 -17.67
C LYS A 126 -2.19 -2.97 -16.44
N ILE A 127 -1.03 -2.33 -16.65
CA ILE A 127 -0.12 -1.95 -15.55
C ILE A 127 -0.80 -0.93 -14.64
N TYR A 128 -1.52 0.04 -15.23
CA TYR A 128 -2.25 1.04 -14.47
C TYR A 128 -3.29 0.42 -13.52
N HIS A 129 -4.09 -0.54 -14.00
CA HIS A 129 -5.07 -1.24 -13.17
C HIS A 129 -4.40 -2.05 -12.04
N LYS A 130 -3.23 -2.67 -12.31
CA LYS A 130 -2.46 -3.37 -11.27
C LYS A 130 -1.99 -2.41 -10.18
N LEU A 131 -1.50 -1.24 -10.56
CA LEU A 131 -1.07 -0.20 -9.62
C LEU A 131 -2.25 0.29 -8.77
N LEU A 132 -3.37 0.66 -9.40
CA LEU A 132 -4.55 1.10 -8.67
C LEU A 132 -5.08 0.01 -7.73
N LYS A 133 -5.16 -1.24 -8.18
CA LYS A 133 -5.57 -2.36 -7.33
C LYS A 133 -4.60 -2.58 -6.16
N MET A 134 -3.31 -2.35 -6.35
CA MET A 134 -2.32 -2.42 -5.26
C MET A 134 -2.50 -1.29 -4.23
N VAL A 135 -2.77 -0.07 -4.71
CA VAL A 135 -2.97 1.12 -3.87
C VAL A 135 -4.27 1.02 -3.09
N PHE A 136 -5.39 0.67 -3.73
CA PHE A 136 -6.73 0.70 -3.16
C PHE A 136 -7.19 -0.61 -2.51
N ARG A 137 -6.34 -1.64 -2.45
CA ARG A 137 -6.67 -2.91 -1.79
C ARG A 137 -6.67 -2.79 -0.26
N GLN A 138 -7.64 -3.43 0.38
CA GLN A 138 -7.68 -3.57 1.83
C GLN A 138 -6.53 -4.46 2.31
N GLN A 139 -5.70 -3.94 3.22
CA GLN A 139 -4.63 -4.70 3.88
C GLN A 139 -4.63 -4.53 5.40
N SER A 140 -5.25 -3.47 5.94
CA SER A 140 -5.29 -3.20 7.37
C SER A 140 -6.63 -2.60 7.79
N GLU A 141 -6.98 -2.76 9.06
CA GLU A 141 -8.17 -2.15 9.67
C GLU A 141 -8.10 -0.62 9.70
N ALA A 142 -6.89 -0.04 9.65
CA ALA A 142 -6.67 1.39 9.64
C ALA A 142 -7.29 2.11 8.41
N THR A 143 -7.61 1.38 7.33
CA THR A 143 -8.34 1.93 6.18
C THR A 143 -9.84 1.63 6.23
N GLY A 144 -10.35 1.13 7.35
CA GLY A 144 -11.75 0.76 7.57
C GLY A 144 -12.74 1.89 7.26
N LYS A 145 -12.36 3.16 7.48
CA LYS A 145 -13.16 4.34 7.12
C LYS A 145 -13.71 4.28 5.68
N TRP A 146 -12.91 3.84 4.72
CA TRP A 146 -13.30 3.78 3.31
C TRP A 146 -13.72 2.38 2.85
N HIS A 147 -13.18 1.33 3.47
CA HIS A 147 -13.48 -0.06 3.11
C HIS A 147 -14.73 -0.64 3.77
N ASN A 148 -15.14 -0.13 4.93
CA ASN A 148 -16.40 -0.53 5.55
C ASN A 148 -17.56 0.11 4.78
N LYS A 149 -18.10 -0.63 3.81
CA LYS A 149 -19.09 -0.16 2.84
C LYS A 149 -20.00 -1.30 2.41
N THR A 150 -21.22 -0.95 2.04
CA THR A 150 -22.20 -1.82 1.39
C THR A 150 -22.20 -1.60 -0.13
N SER A 151 -22.98 -2.38 -0.88
CA SER A 151 -23.15 -2.17 -2.33
C SER A 151 -23.82 -0.81 -2.62
N GLU A 152 -24.78 -0.41 -1.78
CA GLU A 152 -25.49 0.87 -1.89
C GLU A 152 -24.55 2.06 -1.67
N ASP A 153 -23.63 1.97 -0.70
CA ASP A 153 -22.58 2.97 -0.48
C ASP A 153 -21.69 3.18 -1.73
N CYS A 154 -21.44 2.11 -2.49
CA CYS A 154 -20.65 2.18 -3.73
C CYS A 154 -21.42 2.92 -4.83
N GLU A 155 -22.72 2.67 -4.98
CA GLU A 155 -23.57 3.39 -5.93
C GLU A 155 -23.66 4.88 -5.58
N GLN A 156 -23.88 5.18 -4.29
CA GLN A 156 -23.90 6.57 -3.80
C GLN A 156 -22.55 7.28 -4.01
N SER A 157 -21.44 6.57 -3.79
CA SER A 157 -20.11 7.16 -4.01
C SER A 157 -19.82 7.39 -5.50
N THR A 158 -20.40 6.56 -6.37
CA THR A 158 -20.32 6.70 -7.82
C THR A 158 -21.10 7.92 -8.32
N SER A 159 -22.24 8.25 -7.70
CA SER A 159 -23.03 9.43 -8.06
C SER A 159 -22.45 10.73 -7.49
N LEU A 160 -21.89 10.70 -6.28
CA LEU A 160 -21.36 11.90 -5.61
C LEU A 160 -19.96 12.32 -6.10
N CYS A 161 -19.11 11.36 -6.46
CA CYS A 161 -17.79 11.69 -7.01
C CYS A 161 -17.84 11.65 -8.54
N PRO A 162 -17.54 12.75 -9.27
CA PRO A 162 -17.51 12.74 -10.74
C PRO A 162 -16.27 12.06 -11.33
N PHE A 163 -15.23 11.81 -10.53
CA PHE A 163 -13.94 11.30 -10.98
C PHE A 163 -13.83 9.78 -10.85
N SER A 164 -13.61 9.10 -11.99
CA SER A 164 -13.28 7.67 -12.04
C SER A 164 -11.78 7.48 -12.33
N PRO A 165 -11.04 6.79 -11.46
CA PRO A 165 -9.68 6.35 -11.78
C PRO A 165 -9.58 5.54 -13.08
N LEU A 166 -10.59 4.71 -13.40
CA LEU A 166 -10.57 3.88 -14.60
C LEU A 166 -10.59 4.68 -15.90
N GLN A 167 -11.22 5.84 -15.90
CA GLN A 167 -11.29 6.74 -17.06
C GLN A 167 -9.94 7.42 -17.37
N VAL A 168 -9.00 7.44 -16.42
CA VAL A 168 -7.66 8.02 -16.61
C VAL A 168 -6.73 7.06 -17.39
N SER A 169 -7.09 5.78 -17.50
CA SER A 169 -6.25 4.71 -18.09
C SER A 169 -5.99 4.83 -19.61
N LEU A 170 -6.67 5.73 -20.31
CA LEU A 170 -6.48 5.91 -21.76
C LEU A 170 -5.08 6.45 -22.13
N PHE A 171 -4.34 7.01 -21.15
CA PHE A 171 -3.07 7.70 -21.41
C PHE A 171 -1.83 7.01 -20.80
N THR A 172 -2.00 5.93 -20.03
CA THR A 172 -0.92 5.34 -19.23
C THR A 172 -0.49 3.94 -19.67
N ASP A 173 -1.28 3.25 -20.51
CA ASP A 173 -1.00 1.90 -20.99
C ASP A 173 -0.83 1.87 -22.53
N ILE A 174 0.08 2.70 -23.07
CA ILE A 174 0.59 2.61 -24.45
C ILE A 174 1.74 1.61 -24.49
#